data_AF-A0A2V2UT99-F1
#
_entry.id   AF-A0A2V2UT99-F1
#
_cell.length_a   1.000
_cell.length_b   1.000
_cell.length_c   1.000
_cell.angle_alpha   90.00
_cell.angle_beta   90.00
_cell.angle_gamma   90.00
#
_symmetry.space_group_name_H-M   'P 1'
#
loop_
_entity.id
_entity.type
_entity.pdbx_description
1 polymer ?
#
loop_
_entity_poly.entity_id
_entity_poly.type
_entity_poly.pdbx_seq_one_letter_code
_entity_poly.pdbx_strand_id
1 'polypeptide(L)'
;MVLTSDKGWPYSWEEDESTRDCHVNCEVERVWQTVRNDLTEWFSPDTTDYFTPKRRVLIGTPGIGKSMAAGSYLLYQLLHCDIKKLHLVIYSFGGNTTYVFDKTIKAVTRYVGGGPSKEFFRGLWDLKMKGYVIYDVTRQGKPPEEYYLPDRRRGMIVVSSPKVSNYDKWEKQKGAARIIMNCPAEMDVKAMCAWMKRDETAEKQAECWKEVKERMDNVGPIPRYIFDANEFVAHSAAVEDALDGINSRDGEKQFTHGGVKLWDSENPSQKLVRVVRGRGEVGAEAFLNAPISFCLGRRIPHYFWKRDE
;
A
#
# COMPACT_ATOMS: atom_id res chain seq x y z
N MET A 1 -5.07 16.17 3.07
CA MET A 1 -4.64 16.95 1.88
C MET A 1 -5.01 16.17 0.62
N VAL A 2 -5.25 16.83 -0.51
CA VAL A 2 -5.44 16.15 -1.81
C VAL A 2 -4.47 16.75 -2.81
N LEU A 3 -3.79 15.89 -3.57
CA LEU A 3 -2.97 16.28 -4.71
C LEU A 3 -3.69 15.92 -6.01
N THR A 4 -3.77 16.84 -6.95
CA THR A 4 -4.42 16.63 -8.24
C THR A 4 -3.38 16.68 -9.35
N SER A 5 -3.42 15.71 -10.26
CA SER A 5 -2.57 15.66 -11.45
C SER A 5 -3.43 15.69 -12.71
N ASP A 6 -3.22 16.69 -13.58
CA ASP A 6 -3.92 16.80 -14.87
C ASP A 6 -3.67 15.59 -15.77
N LYS A 7 -2.46 15.03 -15.66
CA LYS A 7 -2.06 13.84 -16.40
C LYS A 7 -2.44 12.54 -15.68
N GLY A 8 -2.99 12.61 -14.46
CA GLY A 8 -3.23 11.44 -13.61
C GLY A 8 -1.98 10.94 -12.90
N TRP A 9 -2.11 9.80 -12.24
CA TRP A 9 -1.07 9.11 -11.47
C TRP A 9 -0.70 7.76 -12.10
N PRO A 10 0.48 7.19 -11.80
CA PRO A 10 0.87 5.89 -12.37
C PRO A 10 -0.16 4.78 -12.17
N TYR A 11 -0.81 4.72 -11.00
CA TYR A 11 -1.83 3.70 -10.72
C TYR A 11 -3.03 3.83 -11.66
N SER A 12 -3.54 5.05 -11.86
CA SER A 12 -4.63 5.33 -12.81
C SER A 12 -4.26 5.03 -14.27
N TRP A 13 -2.99 5.16 -14.66
CA TRP A 13 -2.55 4.82 -16.02
C TRP A 13 -2.57 3.32 -16.31
N GLU A 14 -2.43 2.49 -15.27
CA GLU A 14 -2.40 1.04 -15.38
C GLU A 14 -3.81 0.42 -15.31
N GLU A 15 -4.71 0.99 -14.50
CA GLU A 15 -6.09 0.48 -14.32
C GLU A 15 -7.11 1.13 -15.29
N ASP A 16 -6.67 2.01 -16.20
CA ASP A 16 -7.52 2.79 -17.13
C ASP A 16 -8.64 3.59 -16.42
N GLU A 17 -8.42 3.90 -15.13
CA GLU A 17 -9.31 4.70 -14.30
C GLU A 17 -8.88 6.18 -14.33
N SER A 18 -9.81 7.10 -14.54
CA SER A 18 -9.50 8.54 -14.66
C SER A 18 -9.30 9.27 -13.32
N THR A 19 -8.77 8.59 -12.29
CA THR A 19 -8.65 9.21 -10.96
C THR A 19 -7.45 10.16 -10.89
N ARG A 20 -7.74 11.47 -10.94
CA ARG A 20 -6.72 12.55 -10.88
C ARG A 20 -6.30 12.91 -9.47
N ASP A 21 -7.08 12.52 -8.47
CA ASP A 21 -6.92 12.95 -7.08
C ASP A 21 -6.19 11.87 -6.25
N CYS A 22 -5.16 12.30 -5.52
CA CYS A 22 -4.40 11.50 -4.57
C CYS A 22 -4.66 12.02 -3.15
N HIS A 23 -5.41 11.26 -2.36
CA HIS A 23 -5.73 11.62 -0.98
C HIS A 23 -4.57 11.32 -0.03
N VAL A 24 -4.07 12.34 0.64
CA VAL A 24 -2.97 12.25 1.61
C VAL A 24 -3.53 12.42 3.01
N ASN A 25 -3.59 11.30 3.74
CA ASN A 25 -3.92 11.25 5.16
C ASN A 25 -2.65 11.13 6.03
N CYS A 26 -2.83 11.02 7.35
CA CYS A 26 -1.72 10.92 8.29
C CYS A 26 -0.85 9.66 8.08
N GLU A 27 -1.44 8.54 7.65
CA GLU A 27 -0.70 7.31 7.40
C GLU A 27 0.13 7.41 6.11
N VAL A 28 -0.40 8.01 5.04
CA VAL A 28 0.34 8.30 3.81
C VAL A 28 1.48 9.27 4.08
N GLU A 29 1.24 10.33 4.86
CA GLU A 29 2.27 11.28 5.26
C GLU A 29 3.38 10.60 6.07
N ARG A 30 3.03 9.70 6.99
CA ARG A 30 4.00 8.96 7.78
C ARG A 30 4.89 8.04 6.94
N VAL A 31 4.32 7.39 5.91
CA VAL A 31 5.11 6.60 4.94
C VAL A 31 6.16 7.50 4.29
N TRP A 32 5.76 8.70 3.84
CA TRP A 32 6.68 9.66 3.28
C TRP A 32 7.74 10.12 4.29
N GLN A 33 7.36 10.48 5.52
CA GLN A 33 8.34 10.92 6.54
C GLN A 33 9.38 9.82 6.84
N THR A 34 8.98 8.55 6.81
CA THR A 34 9.92 7.42 6.98
C THR A 34 10.92 7.37 5.82
N VAL A 35 10.45 7.45 4.58
CA VAL A 35 11.30 7.48 3.39
C VAL A 35 12.19 8.73 3.36
N ARG A 36 11.65 9.89 3.73
CA ARG A 36 12.38 11.15 3.82
C ARG A 36 13.53 11.08 4.82
N ASN A 37 13.32 10.44 5.96
CA ASN A 37 14.39 10.22 6.95
C ASN A 37 15.49 9.33 6.37
N ASP A 38 15.14 8.26 5.66
CA ASP A 38 16.12 7.40 4.98
C ASP A 38 16.90 8.16 3.90
N LEU A 39 16.22 9.01 3.12
CA LEU A 39 16.86 9.88 2.13
C LEU A 39 17.79 10.90 2.79
N THR A 40 17.41 11.44 3.94
CA THR A 40 18.23 12.40 4.69
C THR A 40 19.51 11.75 5.20
N GLU A 41 19.38 10.54 5.75
CA GLU A 41 20.52 9.71 6.14
C GLU A 41 21.41 9.41 4.93
N TRP A 42 20.81 8.95 3.82
CA TRP A 42 21.53 8.59 2.60
C TRP A 42 22.24 9.77 1.90
N PHE A 43 21.70 10.98 2.01
CA PHE A 43 22.30 12.17 1.43
C PHE A 43 23.16 12.97 2.41
N SER A 44 23.44 12.43 3.59
CA SER A 44 24.30 13.07 4.57
C SER A 44 25.76 13.14 4.08
N PRO A 45 26.50 14.22 4.37
CA PRO A 45 27.94 14.27 4.07
C PRO A 45 28.73 13.18 4.81
N ASP A 46 28.25 12.76 5.98
CA ASP A 46 28.93 11.82 6.87
C ASP A 46 28.71 10.35 6.51
N THR A 47 27.90 10.07 5.48
CA THR A 47 27.73 8.67 5.02
C THR A 47 29.03 8.16 4.44
N THR A 48 29.58 7.13 5.07
CA THR A 48 30.76 6.41 4.58
C THR A 48 30.50 5.81 3.21
N ASP A 49 31.57 5.54 2.47
CA ASP A 49 31.48 4.90 1.15
C ASP A 49 30.70 3.57 1.18
N TYR A 50 30.58 2.90 2.32
CA TYR A 50 29.87 1.62 2.48
C TYR A 50 28.37 1.75 2.78
N PHE A 51 27.81 2.96 2.85
CA PHE A 51 26.40 3.18 3.15
C PHE A 51 25.51 2.56 2.06
N THR A 52 24.56 1.72 2.50
CA THR A 52 23.52 1.17 1.63
C THR A 52 22.16 1.66 2.15
N PRO A 53 21.33 2.32 1.31
CA PRO A 53 20.01 2.77 1.70
C PRO A 53 19.16 1.61 2.22
N LYS A 54 18.33 1.90 3.23
CA LYS A 54 17.41 0.91 3.79
C LYS A 54 16.44 0.43 2.71
N ARG A 55 16.29 -0.89 2.61
CA ARG A 55 15.24 -1.54 1.82
C ARG A 55 13.94 -1.39 2.58
N ARG A 56 12.94 -0.71 2.01
CA ARG A 56 11.63 -0.55 2.64
C ARG A 56 10.59 -1.44 1.99
N VAL A 57 9.69 -2.00 2.79
CA VAL A 57 8.46 -2.65 2.33
C VAL A 57 7.26 -2.01 3.01
N LEU A 58 6.36 -1.46 2.20
CA LEU A 58 5.10 -0.89 2.67
C LEU A 58 4.05 -1.99 2.75
N ILE A 59 3.62 -2.33 3.95
CA ILE A 59 2.62 -3.36 4.26
C ILE A 59 1.36 -2.67 4.75
N GLY A 60 0.19 -3.21 4.41
CA GLY A 60 -1.08 -2.72 4.92
C GLY A 60 -2.23 -3.51 4.31
N THR A 61 -3.42 -3.36 4.87
CA THR A 61 -4.63 -4.07 4.44
C THR A 61 -4.82 -3.95 2.91
N PRO A 62 -5.19 -5.02 2.21
CA PRO A 62 -5.53 -4.94 0.79
C PRO A 62 -6.62 -3.89 0.52
N GLY A 63 -6.52 -3.13 -0.58
CA GLY A 63 -7.53 -2.15 -0.98
C GLY A 63 -7.52 -0.80 -0.25
N ILE A 64 -6.59 -0.56 0.68
CA ILE A 64 -6.55 0.72 1.43
C ILE A 64 -5.90 1.90 0.70
N GLY A 65 -5.51 1.74 -0.56
CA GLY A 65 -4.87 2.80 -1.34
C GLY A 65 -3.34 2.90 -1.17
N LYS A 66 -2.63 1.80 -0.88
CA LYS A 66 -1.14 1.80 -0.85
C LYS A 66 -0.55 2.31 -2.16
N SER A 67 -0.93 1.71 -3.29
CA SER A 67 -0.49 2.11 -4.63
C SER A 67 -1.06 3.48 -5.03
N MET A 68 -2.39 3.60 -4.97
CA MET A 68 -3.13 4.79 -5.40
C MET A 68 -2.77 6.06 -4.62
N ALA A 69 -2.60 5.98 -3.30
CA ALA A 69 -2.32 7.14 -2.45
C ALA A 69 -0.84 7.20 -2.03
N ALA A 70 -0.32 6.20 -1.32
CA ALA A 70 1.05 6.27 -0.82
C ALA A 70 2.08 6.20 -1.96
N GLY A 71 1.90 5.33 -2.96
CA GLY A 71 2.76 5.25 -4.14
C GLY A 71 2.78 6.56 -4.94
N SER A 72 1.61 7.11 -5.22
CA SER A 72 1.45 8.42 -5.89
C SER A 72 2.10 9.57 -5.11
N TYR A 73 1.87 9.63 -3.80
CA TYR A 73 2.44 10.66 -2.94
C TYR A 73 3.97 10.54 -2.83
N LEU A 74 4.50 9.32 -2.72
CA LEU A 74 5.93 9.05 -2.77
C LEU A 74 6.54 9.53 -4.10
N LEU A 75 5.90 9.22 -5.22
CA LEU A 75 6.35 9.69 -6.53
C LEU A 75 6.39 11.22 -6.55
N TYR A 76 5.30 11.88 -6.17
CA TYR A 76 5.23 13.33 -6.10
C TYR A 76 6.39 13.91 -5.28
N GLN A 77 6.58 13.41 -4.06
CA GLN A 77 7.61 13.92 -3.15
C GLN A 77 9.03 13.68 -3.67
N LEU A 78 9.31 12.49 -4.23
CA LEU A 78 10.62 12.17 -4.81
C LEU A 78 10.97 13.02 -6.04
N LEU A 79 9.96 13.35 -6.86
CA LEU A 79 10.14 14.27 -7.98
C LEU A 79 10.50 15.69 -7.51
N HIS A 80 10.05 16.09 -6.31
CA HIS A 80 10.36 17.39 -5.70
C HIS A 80 11.64 17.41 -4.84
N CYS A 81 12.30 16.26 -4.63
CA CYS A 81 13.61 16.23 -3.99
C CYS A 81 14.65 17.03 -4.80
N ASP A 82 15.70 17.51 -4.13
CA ASP A 82 16.82 18.20 -4.80
C ASP A 82 17.42 17.32 -5.90
N ILE A 83 17.46 17.87 -7.12
CA ILE A 83 17.98 17.20 -8.31
C ILE A 83 19.47 16.83 -8.18
N LYS A 84 20.25 17.61 -7.42
CA LYS A 84 21.67 17.32 -7.16
C LYS A 84 21.85 16.04 -6.32
N LYS A 85 20.81 15.67 -5.56
CA LYS A 85 20.81 14.50 -4.68
C LYS A 85 20.12 13.29 -5.33
N LEU A 86 19.06 13.53 -6.10
CA LEU A 86 18.26 12.48 -6.74
C LEU A 86 17.91 12.84 -8.19
N HIS A 87 18.48 12.08 -9.13
CA HIS A 87 18.39 12.33 -10.58
C HIS A 87 17.21 11.59 -11.21
N LEU A 88 16.92 10.37 -10.73
CA LEU A 88 15.93 9.48 -11.31
C LEU A 88 14.91 9.03 -10.27
N VAL A 89 13.65 8.95 -10.68
CA VAL A 89 12.59 8.25 -9.93
C VAL A 89 11.99 7.21 -10.84
N ILE A 90 11.87 5.97 -10.35
CA ILE A 90 11.41 4.84 -11.17
C ILE A 90 10.19 4.25 -10.49
N TYR A 91 9.08 4.19 -11.21
CA TYR A 91 7.85 3.57 -10.74
C TYR A 91 7.59 2.31 -11.58
N SER A 92 7.64 1.13 -10.97
CA SER A 92 7.48 -0.15 -11.67
C SER A 92 6.27 -0.92 -11.14
N PHE A 93 5.40 -1.38 -12.03
CA PHE A 93 4.31 -2.30 -11.75
C PHE A 93 4.76 -3.71 -12.10
N GLY A 94 5.28 -4.46 -11.12
CA GLY A 94 6.02 -5.71 -11.30
C GLY A 94 5.55 -6.61 -12.45
N GLY A 95 6.30 -6.57 -13.56
CA GLY A 95 6.10 -7.39 -14.77
C GLY A 95 5.31 -6.75 -15.92
N ASN A 96 4.65 -5.61 -15.68
CA ASN A 96 3.77 -4.96 -16.67
C ASN A 96 4.36 -3.69 -17.27
N THR A 97 4.52 -2.65 -16.46
CA THR A 97 4.88 -1.31 -16.95
C THR A 97 5.86 -0.67 -15.99
N THR A 98 6.87 0.01 -16.52
CA THR A 98 7.79 0.82 -15.72
C THR A 98 7.92 2.21 -16.30
N TYR A 99 7.80 3.21 -15.43
CA TYR A 99 7.98 4.61 -15.74
C TYR A 99 9.29 5.10 -15.14
N VAL A 100 10.15 5.65 -15.99
CA VAL A 100 11.42 6.26 -15.58
C VAL A 100 11.29 7.77 -15.73
N PHE A 101 11.31 8.46 -14.60
CA PHE A 101 11.27 9.91 -14.52
C PHE A 101 12.69 10.43 -14.40
N ASP A 102 13.20 11.00 -15.49
CA ASP A 102 14.49 11.66 -15.53
C ASP A 102 14.32 13.15 -15.21
N LYS A 103 14.81 13.55 -14.04
CA LYS A 103 14.69 14.93 -13.56
C LYS A 103 15.70 15.85 -14.25
N THR A 104 16.80 15.30 -14.79
CA THR A 104 17.87 16.07 -15.45
C THR A 104 17.42 16.65 -16.77
N ILE A 105 16.73 15.84 -17.58
CA ILE A 105 16.16 16.26 -18.87
C ILE A 105 14.65 16.53 -18.80
N LYS A 106 14.05 16.38 -17.61
CA LYS A 106 12.60 16.58 -17.35
C LYS A 106 11.71 15.73 -18.27
N ALA A 107 12.10 14.46 -18.44
CA ALA A 107 11.40 13.52 -19.32
C ALA A 107 10.85 12.32 -18.54
N VAL A 108 9.82 11.70 -19.08
CA VAL A 108 9.27 10.44 -18.58
C VAL A 108 9.26 9.42 -19.71
N THR A 109 9.91 8.28 -19.49
CA THR A 109 9.94 7.18 -20.45
C THR A 109 9.12 6.01 -19.90
N ARG A 110 8.19 5.50 -20.72
CA ARG A 110 7.36 4.34 -20.40
C ARG A 110 7.92 3.09 -21.08
N TYR A 111 8.18 2.05 -20.29
CA TYR A 111 8.58 0.72 -20.74
C TYR A 111 7.45 -0.27 -20.48
N VAL A 112 6.98 -0.96 -21.52
CA VAL A 112 5.92 -1.98 -21.44
C VAL A 112 6.56 -3.38 -21.47
N GLY A 113 6.06 -4.31 -20.67
CA GLY A 113 6.61 -5.64 -20.44
C GLY A 113 7.51 -5.70 -19.20
N GLY A 114 8.55 -6.56 -19.23
CA GLY A 114 9.51 -6.80 -18.14
C GLY A 114 10.39 -5.60 -17.72
N GLY A 115 9.88 -4.37 -17.82
CA GLY A 115 10.54 -3.14 -17.42
C GLY A 115 11.65 -2.69 -18.38
N PRO A 116 12.42 -1.67 -17.97
CA PRO A 116 13.64 -1.26 -18.66
C PRO A 116 14.65 -2.42 -18.61
N SER A 117 15.37 -2.63 -19.69
CA SER A 117 16.38 -3.68 -19.75
C SER A 117 17.49 -3.44 -18.72
N LYS A 118 18.13 -4.53 -18.27
CA LYS A 118 19.35 -4.47 -17.45
C LYS A 118 20.42 -3.54 -18.04
N GLU A 119 20.49 -3.46 -19.37
CA GLU A 119 21.40 -2.60 -20.12
C GLU A 119 21.12 -1.11 -19.91
N PHE A 120 19.83 -0.72 -19.95
CA PHE A 120 19.41 0.66 -19.66
C PHE A 120 19.84 1.07 -18.25
N PHE A 121 19.55 0.21 -17.28
CA PHE A 121 19.98 0.44 -15.91
C PHE A 121 21.50 0.56 -15.81
N ARG A 122 22.27 -0.34 -16.44
CA ARG A 122 23.74 -0.25 -16.46
C ARG A 122 24.23 1.09 -17.01
N GLY A 123 23.66 1.57 -18.12
CA GLY A 123 24.02 2.86 -18.71
C GLY A 123 23.76 4.05 -17.79
N LEU A 124 22.64 4.07 -17.05
CA LEU A 124 22.38 5.11 -16.03
C LEU A 124 23.43 5.10 -14.92
N TRP A 125 23.99 3.92 -14.61
CA TRP A 125 24.96 3.73 -13.55
C TRP A 125 26.37 4.13 -13.96
N ASP A 126 26.74 3.90 -15.23
CA ASP A 126 27.99 4.42 -15.82
C ASP A 126 28.02 5.96 -15.73
N LEU A 127 26.85 6.60 -15.85
CA LEU A 127 26.66 8.05 -15.67
C LEU A 127 26.65 8.51 -14.21
N LYS A 128 26.88 7.61 -13.25
CA LYS A 128 26.96 7.91 -11.82
C LYS A 128 25.68 8.54 -11.23
N MET A 129 24.53 8.38 -11.89
CA MET A 129 23.26 8.94 -11.44
C MET A 129 22.74 8.23 -10.18
N LYS A 130 22.09 8.99 -9.29
CA LYS A 130 21.37 8.46 -8.12
C LYS A 130 19.88 8.33 -8.43
N GLY A 131 19.29 7.19 -8.10
CA GLY A 131 17.89 6.89 -8.39
C GLY A 131 17.12 6.33 -7.19
N TYR A 132 15.79 6.48 -7.22
CA TYR A 132 14.90 5.87 -6.22
C TYR A 132 13.81 5.07 -6.91
N VAL A 133 13.62 3.82 -6.47
CA VAL A 133 12.65 2.89 -7.05
C VAL A 133 11.43 2.75 -6.15
N ILE A 134 10.25 2.98 -6.71
CA ILE A 134 8.96 2.55 -6.17
C ILE A 134 8.57 1.30 -6.95
N TYR A 135 8.64 0.13 -6.31
CA TYR A 135 8.25 -1.13 -6.92
C TYR A 135 6.89 -1.55 -6.39
N ASP A 136 5.86 -1.37 -7.21
CA ASP A 136 4.47 -1.71 -6.93
C ASP A 136 4.20 -3.16 -7.36
N VAL A 137 3.99 -4.03 -6.37
CA VAL A 137 3.83 -5.45 -6.62
C VAL A 137 2.41 -5.72 -7.13
N THR A 138 2.32 -6.20 -8.37
CA THR A 138 1.05 -6.59 -9.00
C THR A 138 0.38 -7.77 -8.28
N ARG A 139 -0.86 -8.11 -8.67
CA ARG A 139 -1.59 -9.28 -8.13
C ARG A 139 -0.83 -10.61 -8.32
N GLN A 140 0.07 -10.70 -9.30
CA GLN A 140 0.87 -11.90 -9.57
C GLN A 140 2.05 -12.06 -8.61
N GLY A 141 2.40 -11.02 -7.84
CA GLY A 141 3.35 -11.16 -6.75
C GLY A 141 4.82 -11.24 -7.17
N LYS A 142 5.15 -10.86 -8.41
CA LYS A 142 6.50 -11.05 -8.94
C LYS A 142 7.52 -10.22 -8.16
N PRO A 143 8.62 -10.84 -7.67
CA PRO A 143 9.71 -10.13 -7.02
C PRO A 143 10.36 -9.06 -7.89
N PRO A 144 10.78 -7.89 -7.36
CA PRO A 144 11.74 -7.04 -8.02
C PRO A 144 12.98 -7.85 -8.43
N GLU A 145 13.35 -7.70 -9.68
CA GLU A 145 14.57 -8.27 -10.24
C GLU A 145 15.81 -7.62 -9.61
N GLU A 146 16.96 -8.30 -9.65
CA GLU A 146 18.16 -7.89 -8.90
C GLU A 146 18.65 -6.47 -9.24
N TYR A 147 18.45 -6.01 -10.48
CA TYR A 147 18.84 -4.66 -10.91
C TYR A 147 17.91 -3.55 -10.37
N TYR A 148 16.80 -3.88 -9.71
CA TYR A 148 16.02 -2.92 -8.92
C TYR A 148 16.51 -2.80 -7.48
N LEU A 149 17.26 -3.78 -6.96
CA LEU A 149 17.62 -3.82 -5.55
C LEU A 149 18.52 -2.64 -5.14
N PRO A 150 18.36 -2.10 -3.92
CA PRO A 150 19.20 -1.06 -3.38
C PRO A 150 20.67 -1.42 -3.37
N ASP A 151 21.47 -0.42 -3.70
CA ASP A 151 22.92 -0.34 -3.53
C ASP A 151 23.29 1.10 -3.14
N ARG A 152 24.58 1.44 -3.13
CA ARG A 152 25.08 2.76 -2.75
C ARG A 152 24.40 3.95 -3.48
N ARG A 153 23.88 3.73 -4.69
CA ARG A 153 23.28 4.77 -5.55
C ARG A 153 21.76 4.62 -5.70
N ARG A 154 21.16 3.62 -5.05
CA ARG A 154 19.76 3.23 -5.23
C ARG A 154 19.03 3.09 -3.90
N GLY A 155 18.02 3.92 -3.69
CA GLY A 155 16.97 3.67 -2.70
C GLY A 155 15.83 2.88 -3.32
N MET A 156 15.10 2.11 -2.51
CA MET A 156 13.92 1.38 -2.97
C MET A 156 12.88 1.23 -1.88
N ILE A 157 11.62 1.39 -2.27
CA ILE A 157 10.47 0.93 -1.52
C ILE A 157 9.64 -0.03 -2.36
N VAL A 158 9.29 -1.17 -1.76
CA VAL A 158 8.32 -2.11 -2.32
C VAL A 158 6.95 -1.74 -1.78
N VAL A 159 6.03 -1.35 -2.65
CA VAL A 159 4.62 -1.19 -2.33
C VAL A 159 3.96 -2.55 -2.49
N SER A 160 3.52 -3.12 -1.38
CA SER A 160 3.11 -4.52 -1.40
C SER A 160 1.78 -4.76 -2.10
N SER A 161 1.68 -5.96 -2.68
CA SER A 161 0.49 -6.43 -3.34
C SER A 161 -0.69 -6.57 -2.36
N PRO A 162 -1.94 -6.46 -2.86
CA PRO A 162 -3.11 -6.97 -2.16
C PRO A 162 -3.01 -8.45 -1.78
N LYS A 163 -2.18 -9.26 -2.47
CA LYS A 163 -1.95 -10.67 -2.13
C LYS A 163 -0.65 -10.86 -1.34
N VAL A 164 -0.75 -11.65 -0.27
CA VAL A 164 0.14 -11.57 0.89
C VAL A 164 1.34 -12.50 0.87
N SER A 165 1.32 -13.59 0.09
CA SER A 165 2.36 -14.63 0.10
C SER A 165 3.79 -14.16 -0.22
N ASN A 166 3.97 -12.89 -0.59
CA ASN A 166 5.26 -12.31 -0.87
C ASN A 166 5.94 -11.63 0.33
N TYR A 167 5.21 -11.21 1.38
CA TYR A 167 5.81 -10.43 2.49
C TYR A 167 6.92 -11.19 3.21
N ASP A 168 6.65 -12.45 3.55
CA ASP A 168 7.60 -13.32 4.24
C ASP A 168 8.87 -13.54 3.44
N LYS A 169 8.77 -13.63 2.11
CA LYS A 169 9.93 -13.72 1.23
C LYS A 169 10.74 -12.43 1.25
N TRP A 170 10.10 -11.26 1.20
CA TRP A 170 10.80 -9.96 1.23
C TRP A 170 11.53 -9.69 2.53
N GLU A 171 10.88 -9.97 3.64
CA GLU A 171 11.48 -9.77 4.95
C GLU A 171 12.63 -10.75 5.17
N LYS A 172 12.36 -12.06 5.06
CA LYS A 172 13.31 -13.12 5.45
C LYS A 172 14.48 -13.23 4.48
N GLN A 173 14.28 -13.01 3.17
CA GLN A 173 15.35 -13.20 2.17
C GLN A 173 16.14 -11.93 1.86
N LYS A 174 15.61 -10.73 2.13
CA LYS A 174 16.22 -9.47 1.64
C LYS A 174 16.49 -8.42 2.72
N GLY A 175 16.16 -8.68 3.99
CA GLY A 175 16.43 -7.78 5.12
C GLY A 175 15.67 -6.46 5.04
N ALA A 176 14.47 -6.46 4.45
CA ALA A 176 13.67 -5.26 4.24
C ALA A 176 13.04 -4.78 5.56
N ALA A 177 13.23 -3.50 5.89
CA ALA A 177 12.57 -2.85 7.01
C ALA A 177 11.12 -2.51 6.63
N ARG A 178 10.20 -2.89 7.52
CA ARG A 178 8.76 -2.74 7.29
C ARG A 178 8.29 -1.31 7.57
N ILE A 179 7.27 -0.89 6.83
CA ILE A 179 6.42 0.26 7.13
C ILE A 179 4.99 -0.27 7.12
N ILE A 180 4.31 -0.24 8.26
CA ILE A 180 2.96 -0.79 8.41
C ILE A 180 1.94 0.32 8.31
N MET A 181 1.26 0.46 7.17
CA MET A 181 0.21 1.46 6.92
C MET A 181 -1.14 0.97 7.45
N ASN A 182 -1.71 1.72 8.40
CA ASN A 182 -3.05 1.45 8.89
C ASN A 182 -4.12 1.82 7.84
N CYS A 183 -5.33 1.28 8.01
CA CYS A 183 -6.50 1.81 7.30
C CYS A 183 -6.75 3.29 7.66
N PRO A 184 -7.35 4.08 6.75
CA PRO A 184 -7.75 5.45 7.04
C PRO A 184 -8.69 5.54 8.25
N ALA A 185 -8.60 6.65 8.98
CA ALA A 185 -9.53 6.96 10.07
C ALA A 185 -10.91 7.36 9.53
N GLU A 186 -11.95 7.29 10.36
CA GLU A 186 -13.32 7.70 9.98
C GLU A 186 -13.34 9.12 9.40
N MET A 187 -12.62 10.04 10.04
CA MET A 187 -12.53 11.43 9.58
C MET A 187 -11.78 11.58 8.26
N ASP A 188 -10.80 10.72 7.97
CA ASP A 188 -10.11 10.72 6.67
C ASP A 188 -11.09 10.29 5.57
N VAL A 189 -11.86 9.23 5.81
CA VAL A 189 -12.87 8.74 4.84
C VAL A 189 -13.98 9.77 4.65
N LYS A 190 -14.43 10.41 5.74
CA LYS A 190 -15.41 11.50 5.66
C LYS A 190 -14.91 12.66 4.81
N ALA A 191 -13.64 13.03 4.98
CA ALA A 191 -13.00 14.06 4.16
C ALA A 191 -12.90 13.64 2.68
N MET A 192 -12.63 12.36 2.38
CA MET A 192 -12.68 11.83 1.01
C MET A 192 -14.08 11.97 0.40
N CYS A 193 -15.14 11.61 1.15
CA CYS A 193 -16.53 11.78 0.70
C CYS A 193 -16.85 13.24 0.36
N ALA A 194 -16.51 14.15 1.26
CA ALA A 194 -16.73 15.58 1.05
C ALA A 194 -15.97 16.10 -0.19
N TRP A 195 -14.74 15.63 -0.42
CA TRP A 195 -13.95 16.01 -1.59
C TRP A 195 -14.50 15.44 -2.90
N MET A 196 -14.92 14.17 -2.91
CA MET A 196 -15.52 13.52 -4.08
C MET A 196 -16.83 14.20 -4.53
N LYS A 197 -17.55 14.79 -3.57
CA LYS A 197 -18.82 15.50 -3.79
C LYS A 197 -18.67 17.02 -3.59
N ARG A 198 -17.47 17.56 -3.76
CA ARG A 198 -17.17 18.98 -3.47
C ARG A 198 -17.98 19.97 -4.31
N ASP A 199 -18.29 19.59 -5.54
CA ASP A 199 -19.04 20.41 -6.51
C ASP A 199 -20.57 20.19 -6.40
N GLU A 200 -20.99 19.36 -5.44
CA GLU A 200 -22.38 18.99 -5.20
C GLU A 200 -22.96 19.69 -3.97
N THR A 201 -24.29 19.60 -3.79
CA THR A 201 -24.98 20.19 -2.64
C THR A 201 -24.58 19.54 -1.31
N ALA A 202 -24.75 20.26 -0.21
CA ALA A 202 -24.50 19.74 1.14
C ALA A 202 -25.33 18.47 1.44
N GLU A 203 -26.54 18.38 0.89
CA GLU A 203 -27.41 17.19 0.99
C GLU A 203 -26.77 15.96 0.34
N LYS A 204 -26.28 16.09 -0.89
CA LYS A 204 -25.58 14.99 -1.60
C LYS A 204 -24.28 14.58 -0.92
N GLN A 205 -23.56 15.54 -0.32
CA GLN A 205 -22.38 15.23 0.50
C GLN A 205 -22.74 14.43 1.75
N ALA A 206 -23.85 14.79 2.41
CA ALA A 206 -24.35 14.08 3.59
C ALA A 206 -24.85 12.67 3.24
N GLU A 207 -25.55 12.51 2.12
CA GLU A 207 -26.01 11.21 1.61
C GLU A 207 -24.83 10.29 1.30
N CYS A 208 -23.81 10.78 0.59
CA CYS A 208 -22.58 10.03 0.31
C CYS A 208 -21.89 9.58 1.60
N TRP A 209 -21.76 10.47 2.59
CA TRP A 209 -21.17 10.09 3.88
C TRP A 209 -22.00 9.03 4.61
N LYS A 210 -23.33 9.15 4.60
CA LYS A 210 -24.23 8.18 5.22
C LYS A 210 -24.03 6.79 4.63
N GLU A 211 -24.05 6.68 3.30
CA GLU A 211 -23.86 5.42 2.59
C GLU A 211 -22.47 4.82 2.86
N VAL A 212 -21.41 5.62 2.77
CA VAL A 212 -20.04 5.16 3.03
C VAL A 212 -19.88 4.70 4.48
N LYS A 213 -20.50 5.37 5.44
CA LYS A 213 -20.48 4.98 6.85
C LYS A 213 -21.16 3.63 7.08
N GLU A 214 -22.33 3.40 6.47
CA GLU A 214 -23.02 2.09 6.53
C GLU A 214 -22.17 0.97 5.92
N ARG A 215 -21.47 1.25 4.81
CA ARG A 215 -20.53 0.27 4.21
C ARG A 215 -19.34 0.01 5.13
N MET A 216 -18.77 1.04 5.76
CA MET A 216 -17.66 0.89 6.71
C MET A 216 -18.00 0.01 7.91
N ASP A 217 -19.24 0.04 8.38
CA ASP A 217 -19.69 -0.83 9.47
C ASP A 217 -19.66 -2.31 9.06
N ASN A 218 -19.84 -2.61 7.77
CA ASN A 218 -19.80 -3.97 7.24
C ASN A 218 -18.39 -4.43 6.84
N VAL A 219 -17.69 -3.63 6.03
CA VAL A 219 -16.41 -4.02 5.39
C VAL A 219 -15.18 -3.28 5.91
N GLY A 220 -15.35 -2.41 6.91
CA GLY A 220 -14.29 -1.58 7.45
C GLY A 220 -13.95 -0.36 6.58
N PRO A 221 -13.05 0.53 7.03
CA PRO A 221 -12.59 1.70 6.28
C PRO A 221 -11.59 1.33 5.17
N ILE A 222 -12.05 0.55 4.18
CA ILE A 222 -11.25 0.14 3.03
C ILE A 222 -11.80 0.83 1.77
N PRO A 223 -11.17 1.92 1.30
CA PRO A 223 -11.59 2.70 0.13
C PRO A 223 -12.12 1.88 -1.05
N ARG A 224 -11.43 0.80 -1.44
CA ARG A 224 -11.85 -0.08 -2.54
C ARG A 224 -13.30 -0.60 -2.39
N TYR A 225 -13.72 -0.94 -1.18
CA TYR A 225 -15.00 -1.58 -0.92
C TYR A 225 -16.08 -0.61 -0.45
N ILE A 226 -15.71 0.59 0.00
CA ILE A 226 -16.69 1.55 0.56
C ILE A 226 -17.14 2.58 -0.47
N PHE A 227 -16.32 2.88 -1.49
CA PHE A 227 -16.67 3.87 -2.52
C PHE A 227 -17.31 3.29 -3.78
N ASP A 228 -17.12 1.99 -4.05
CA ASP A 228 -17.72 1.30 -5.19
C ASP A 228 -18.80 0.33 -4.72
N ALA A 229 -20.02 0.45 -5.27
CA ALA A 229 -21.17 -0.36 -4.86
C ALA A 229 -21.03 -1.84 -5.24
N ASN A 230 -20.43 -2.14 -6.39
CA ASN A 230 -20.26 -3.51 -6.88
C ASN A 230 -19.18 -4.22 -6.07
N GLU A 231 -18.05 -3.54 -5.83
CA GLU A 231 -16.99 -4.03 -4.96
C GLU A 231 -17.48 -4.20 -3.51
N PHE A 232 -18.34 -3.30 -3.03
CA PHE A 232 -19.00 -3.44 -1.73
C PHE A 232 -19.81 -4.73 -1.65
N VAL A 233 -20.71 -4.97 -2.61
CA VAL A 233 -21.60 -6.14 -2.63
C VAL A 233 -20.78 -7.43 -2.71
N ALA A 234 -19.82 -7.48 -3.64
CA ALA A 234 -18.96 -8.65 -3.81
C ALA A 234 -18.12 -8.94 -2.55
N HIS A 235 -17.57 -7.91 -1.92
CA HIS A 235 -16.78 -8.10 -0.70
C HIS A 235 -17.64 -8.45 0.52
N SER A 236 -18.85 -7.89 0.62
CA SER A 236 -19.79 -8.23 1.70
C SER A 236 -20.23 -9.68 1.62
N ALA A 237 -20.54 -10.19 0.42
CA ALA A 237 -20.81 -11.62 0.22
C ALA A 237 -19.61 -12.48 0.66
N ALA A 238 -18.39 -12.08 0.27
CA ALA A 238 -17.17 -12.80 0.68
C ALA A 238 -16.90 -12.73 2.20
N VAL A 239 -17.38 -11.70 2.90
CA VAL A 239 -17.33 -11.60 4.37
C VAL A 239 -18.31 -12.58 5.01
N GLU A 240 -19.54 -12.67 4.52
CA GLU A 240 -20.52 -13.63 5.02
C GLU A 240 -20.07 -15.08 4.76
N ASP A 241 -19.59 -15.38 3.55
CA ASP A 241 -19.02 -16.70 3.21
C ASP A 241 -17.86 -17.07 4.16
N ALA A 242 -17.00 -16.09 4.48
CA ALA A 242 -15.89 -16.30 5.39
C ALA A 242 -16.35 -16.51 6.85
N LEU A 243 -17.40 -15.82 7.30
CA LEU A 243 -18.01 -16.04 8.61
C LEU A 243 -18.63 -17.43 8.72
N ASP A 244 -19.35 -17.87 7.69
CA ASP A 244 -19.94 -19.22 7.64
C ASP A 244 -18.86 -20.30 7.64
N GLY A 245 -17.73 -20.05 6.98
CA GLY A 245 -16.56 -20.91 7.02
C GLY A 245 -15.96 -21.10 8.42
N ILE A 246 -16.12 -20.13 9.34
CA ILE A 246 -15.67 -20.24 10.74
C ILE A 246 -16.37 -21.39 11.46
N ASN A 247 -17.64 -21.66 11.15
CA ASN A 247 -18.44 -22.71 11.80
C ASN A 247 -17.87 -24.13 11.56
N SER A 248 -16.93 -24.29 10.61
CA SER A 248 -16.23 -25.55 10.39
C SER A 248 -15.16 -25.81 11.45
N ARG A 249 -14.89 -27.09 11.75
CA ARG A 249 -13.84 -27.52 12.70
C ARG A 249 -12.42 -27.04 12.30
N ASP A 250 -12.22 -26.77 11.02
CA ASP A 250 -10.95 -26.25 10.48
C ASP A 250 -10.89 -24.72 10.49
N GLY A 251 -12.04 -24.05 10.33
CA GLY A 251 -12.19 -22.60 10.49
C GLY A 251 -11.91 -22.17 11.92
N GLU A 252 -12.51 -22.81 12.93
CA GLU A 252 -12.32 -22.49 14.35
C GLU A 252 -10.83 -22.44 14.77
N LYS A 253 -10.04 -23.43 14.34
CA LYS A 253 -8.59 -23.53 14.62
C LYS A 253 -7.78 -22.36 14.06
N GLN A 254 -8.29 -21.68 13.04
CA GLN A 254 -7.64 -20.50 12.45
C GLN A 254 -7.82 -19.24 13.31
N PHE A 255 -8.77 -19.24 14.27
CA PHE A 255 -9.11 -18.07 15.09
C PHE A 255 -8.96 -18.27 16.61
N THR A 256 -8.89 -19.49 17.15
CA THR A 256 -8.93 -19.76 18.61
C THR A 256 -7.59 -19.67 19.36
N HIS A 257 -6.42 -19.66 18.70
CA HIS A 257 -5.11 -19.69 19.39
C HIS A 257 -4.52 -18.29 19.63
N GLY A 258 -5.01 -17.57 20.65
CA GLY A 258 -4.27 -16.46 21.29
C GLY A 258 -3.90 -15.26 20.38
N GLY A 259 -4.64 -15.09 19.29
CA GLY A 259 -4.34 -14.15 18.21
C GLY A 259 -4.49 -14.87 16.87
N VAL A 260 -5.09 -14.19 15.89
CA VAL A 260 -5.18 -14.72 14.52
C VAL A 260 -3.75 -15.07 14.09
N LYS A 261 -3.48 -16.36 13.78
CA LYS A 261 -2.19 -16.80 13.25
C LYS A 261 -1.71 -15.81 12.19
N LEU A 262 -0.42 -15.48 12.25
CA LEU A 262 0.26 -14.58 11.32
C LEU A 262 -0.24 -14.83 9.89
N TRP A 263 -0.69 -13.72 9.31
CA TRP A 263 -1.35 -13.55 8.02
C TRP A 263 -0.86 -14.50 6.90
N ASP A 264 -1.50 -15.68 6.73
CA ASP A 264 -1.25 -16.59 5.60
C ASP A 264 -2.32 -16.44 4.50
N SER A 265 -1.86 -16.36 3.24
CA SER A 265 -2.61 -15.96 2.01
C SER A 265 -3.80 -16.83 1.59
N GLU A 266 -3.92 -18.03 2.14
CA GLU A 266 -4.95 -19.01 1.73
C GLU A 266 -6.11 -19.07 2.73
N ASN A 267 -6.09 -18.22 3.76
CA ASN A 267 -7.02 -18.28 4.86
C ASN A 267 -8.26 -17.37 4.63
N PRO A 268 -9.50 -17.89 4.74
CA PRO A 268 -10.74 -17.10 4.72
C PRO A 268 -10.74 -15.90 5.68
N SER A 269 -9.96 -15.98 6.77
CA SER A 269 -9.81 -14.91 7.77
C SER A 269 -9.39 -13.56 7.21
N GLN A 270 -8.73 -13.51 6.04
CA GLN A 270 -8.30 -12.25 5.42
C GLN A 270 -9.46 -11.35 4.97
N LYS A 271 -10.65 -11.90 4.79
CA LYS A 271 -11.86 -11.11 4.52
C LYS A 271 -12.38 -10.42 5.79
N LEU A 272 -12.03 -10.95 6.95
CA LEU A 272 -12.58 -10.55 8.25
C LEU A 272 -11.61 -9.69 9.06
N VAL A 273 -10.34 -9.61 8.67
CA VAL A 273 -9.30 -8.87 9.41
C VAL A 273 -8.61 -7.80 8.58
N ARG A 274 -8.15 -6.77 9.27
CA ARG A 274 -7.29 -5.71 8.76
C ARG A 274 -5.97 -5.69 9.51
N VAL A 275 -4.95 -5.18 8.83
CA VAL A 275 -3.62 -4.92 9.39
C VAL A 275 -3.71 -3.71 10.31
N VAL A 276 -3.22 -3.87 11.54
CA VAL A 276 -3.04 -2.80 12.51
C VAL A 276 -1.58 -2.73 12.91
N ARG A 277 -1.01 -1.53 12.85
CA ARG A 277 0.36 -1.26 13.29
C ARG A 277 0.48 -1.40 14.79
N GLY A 278 1.39 -2.28 15.23
CA GLY A 278 1.88 -2.37 16.60
C GLY A 278 3.28 -1.74 16.69
N ARG A 279 3.53 -1.00 17.77
CA ARG A 279 4.85 -0.38 18.02
C ARG A 279 5.63 -1.23 19.01
N GLY A 280 6.78 -1.77 18.60
CA GLY A 280 7.72 -2.43 19.50
C GLY A 280 8.62 -1.44 20.25
N GLU A 281 9.32 -1.93 21.27
CA GLU A 281 10.17 -1.13 22.19
C GLU A 281 11.31 -0.37 21.49
N VAL A 282 11.80 -0.83 20.33
CA VAL A 282 12.96 -0.24 19.61
C VAL A 282 12.55 0.42 18.29
N GLY A 283 11.30 0.88 18.17
CA GLY A 283 10.81 1.53 16.95
C GLY A 283 10.61 0.62 15.74
N ALA A 284 10.84 -0.69 15.91
CA ALA A 284 10.44 -1.71 14.94
C ALA A 284 8.91 -1.76 14.87
N GLU A 285 8.38 -1.69 13.64
CA GLU A 285 6.94 -1.83 13.40
C GLU A 285 6.59 -3.32 13.25
N ALA A 286 5.75 -3.79 14.16
CA ALA A 286 5.04 -5.05 14.00
C ALA A 286 3.65 -4.76 13.45
N PHE A 287 2.99 -5.78 12.92
CA PHE A 287 1.57 -5.68 12.63
C PHE A 287 0.81 -6.78 13.35
N LEU A 288 -0.41 -6.43 13.73
CA LEU A 288 -1.39 -7.28 14.37
C LEU A 288 -2.62 -7.36 13.48
N ASN A 289 -3.41 -8.41 13.68
CA ASN A 289 -4.69 -8.57 13.02
C ASN A 289 -5.79 -8.03 13.94
N ALA A 290 -6.62 -7.16 13.42
CA ALA A 290 -7.85 -6.73 14.07
C ALA A 290 -9.04 -6.98 13.14
N PRO A 291 -10.27 -7.13 13.65
CA PRO A 291 -11.46 -7.18 12.79
C PRO A 291 -11.51 -5.98 11.83
N ILE A 292 -11.98 -6.19 10.59
CA ILE A 292 -12.09 -5.12 9.57
C ILE A 292 -12.98 -3.96 10.04
N SER A 293 -14.04 -4.26 10.79
CA SER A 293 -14.94 -3.29 11.41
C SER A 293 -15.26 -3.65 12.86
N PHE A 294 -15.74 -2.65 13.60
CA PHE A 294 -16.21 -2.86 14.97
C PHE A 294 -17.41 -3.82 15.04
N CYS A 295 -18.38 -3.66 14.14
CA CYS A 295 -19.56 -4.50 14.06
C CYS A 295 -19.18 -5.96 13.77
N LEU A 296 -18.25 -6.19 12.84
CA LEU A 296 -17.78 -7.53 12.54
C LEU A 296 -17.03 -8.16 13.74
N GLY A 297 -16.22 -7.37 14.45
CA GLY A 297 -15.55 -7.82 15.68
C GLY A 297 -16.52 -8.34 16.75
N ARG A 298 -17.75 -7.80 16.80
CA ARG A 298 -18.82 -8.31 17.67
C ARG A 298 -19.52 -9.54 17.11
N ARG A 299 -19.61 -9.66 15.78
CA ARG A 299 -20.26 -10.81 15.11
C ARG A 299 -19.42 -12.09 15.20
N ILE A 300 -18.10 -11.99 14.98
CA ILE A 300 -17.18 -13.13 14.93
C ILE A 300 -17.35 -14.12 16.12
N PRO A 301 -17.42 -13.67 17.40
CA PRO A 301 -17.65 -14.55 18.54
C PRO A 301 -18.89 -15.44 18.45
N HIS A 302 -19.98 -14.94 17.85
CA HIS A 302 -21.24 -15.67 17.73
C HIS A 302 -21.16 -16.87 16.77
N TYR A 303 -20.14 -16.93 15.92
CA TYR A 303 -19.91 -18.06 15.01
C TYR A 303 -19.05 -19.16 15.64
N PHE A 304 -18.31 -18.89 16.74
CA PHE A 304 -17.64 -19.95 17.50
C PHE A 304 -18.62 -20.76 18.36
N TRP A 305 -19.65 -20.10 18.90
CA TRP A 305 -20.55 -20.69 19.88
C TRP A 305 -21.83 -21.29 19.28
N LYS A 306 -22.00 -21.26 17.96
CA LYS A 306 -23.19 -21.82 17.28
C LYS A 306 -23.22 -23.36 17.20
N ARG A 307 -22.38 -24.07 17.97
CA ARG A 307 -22.57 -25.49 18.26
C ARG A 307 -23.44 -25.63 19.51
N ASP A 308 -24.74 -25.58 19.31
CA ASP A 308 -25.63 -26.37 20.15
C ASP A 308 -25.57 -27.81 19.59
N GLU A 309 -25.22 -28.75 20.47
CA GLU A 309 -25.41 -30.21 20.44
C GLU A 309 -25.45 -30.96 19.08
#